data_AF-A0AAD0I3S4-F1
#
_entry.id   AF-A0AAD0I3S4-F1
#
_cell.length_a   1.000
_cell.length_b   1.000
_cell.length_c   1.000
_cell.angle_alpha   90.00
_cell.angle_beta   90.00
_cell.angle_gamma   90.00
#
_symmetry.space_group_name_H-M   'P 1'
#
loop_
_entity.id
_entity.type
_entity.pdbx_description
1 polymer ?
#
loop_
_entity_poly.entity_id
_entity_poly.type
_entity_poly.pdbx_seq_one_letter_code
_entity_poly.pdbx_strand_id
1 'polypeptide(L)'
;MANVTPLPTRQAPPRVQTDRAGFGELRAELHNRAADQDLVSVWANLPYPERRLVLRSAGLASDATQQISHFTKPERDAIRAAIHRMSDYASALKDQLRNRAQHPSRELASHARQALAEGNTKAALHWLSLIEKGVA
;
A
#
# COMPACT_ATOMS: atom_id res chain seq x y z
N MET A 1 2.22 -52.96 -58.63
CA MET A 1 2.96 -52.77 -57.37
C MET A 1 2.55 -51.42 -56.79
N ALA A 2 1.82 -51.41 -55.67
CA ALA A 2 1.24 -50.20 -55.11
C ALA A 2 2.28 -49.44 -54.27
N ASN A 3 2.64 -48.23 -54.70
CA ASN A 3 3.49 -47.32 -53.93
C ASN A 3 2.67 -46.74 -52.78
N VAL A 4 2.93 -47.20 -51.56
CA VAL A 4 2.31 -46.65 -50.35
C VAL A 4 3.20 -45.51 -49.86
N THR A 5 2.73 -44.27 -50.01
CA THR A 5 3.38 -43.09 -49.44
C THR A 5 3.29 -43.15 -47.92
N PRO A 6 4.41 -43.12 -47.17
CA PRO A 6 4.35 -43.12 -45.71
C PRO A 6 3.77 -41.80 -45.19
N LEU A 7 2.83 -41.89 -44.24
CA LEU A 7 2.26 -40.73 -43.55
C LEU A 7 3.36 -39.97 -42.79
N PRO A 8 3.40 -38.63 -42.81
CA PRO A 8 4.37 -37.86 -42.05
C PRO A 8 4.22 -38.15 -40.55
N THR A 9 5.35 -38.45 -39.91
CA THR A 9 5.44 -38.69 -38.47
C THR A 9 4.96 -37.45 -37.71
N ARG A 10 3.99 -37.66 -36.81
CA ARG A 10 3.40 -36.62 -35.96
C ARG A 10 4.53 -36.01 -35.10
N GLN A 11 4.99 -34.81 -35.46
CA GLN A 11 5.94 -34.08 -34.65
C GLN A 11 5.35 -33.89 -33.25
N ALA A 12 6.08 -34.35 -32.23
CA ALA A 12 5.71 -34.12 -30.85
C ALA A 12 5.59 -32.60 -30.63
N PRO A 13 4.56 -32.11 -29.94
CA PRO A 13 4.44 -30.68 -29.65
C PRO A 13 5.72 -30.22 -28.93
N PRO A 14 6.25 -29.03 -29.25
CA PRO A 14 7.43 -28.51 -28.60
C PRO A 14 7.20 -28.50 -27.09
N ARG A 15 8.19 -28.97 -26.31
CA ARG A 15 8.14 -28.95 -24.84
C ARG A 15 7.86 -27.51 -24.41
N VAL A 16 6.69 -27.30 -23.82
CA VAL A 16 6.30 -26.01 -23.22
C VAL A 16 7.40 -25.66 -22.20
N GLN A 17 8.13 -24.58 -22.45
CA GLN A 17 9.12 -24.06 -21.50
C GLN A 17 8.40 -23.78 -20.19
N THR A 18 8.86 -24.43 -19.12
CA THR A 18 8.12 -24.57 -17.87
C THR A 18 7.98 -23.27 -17.09
N ASP A 19 8.85 -22.28 -17.33
CA ASP A 19 8.66 -20.98 -16.72
C ASP A 19 9.39 -19.90 -17.52
N ARG A 20 8.63 -18.98 -18.12
CA ARG A 20 9.19 -17.77 -18.72
C ARG A 20 9.37 -16.77 -17.59
N ALA A 21 10.56 -16.73 -16.99
CA ALA A 21 11.02 -15.62 -16.15
C ALA A 21 10.02 -15.10 -15.10
N GLY A 22 9.48 -15.98 -14.24
CA GLY A 22 8.58 -15.60 -13.14
C GLY A 22 7.11 -15.41 -13.55
N PHE A 23 6.73 -15.75 -14.78
CA PHE A 23 5.32 -15.70 -15.21
C PHE A 23 4.45 -16.71 -14.45
N GLY A 24 5.01 -17.86 -14.05
CA GLY A 24 4.33 -18.81 -13.17
C GLY A 24 3.96 -18.21 -11.82
N GLU A 25 4.90 -17.50 -11.19
CA GLU A 25 4.70 -16.81 -9.90
C GLU A 25 3.68 -15.68 -10.01
N LEU A 26 3.79 -14.82 -11.04
CA LEU A 26 2.82 -13.76 -11.31
C LEU A 26 1.42 -14.32 -11.54
N ARG A 27 1.30 -15.42 -12.29
CA ARG A 27 0.01 -16.09 -12.52
C ARG A 27 -0.56 -16.63 -11.21
N ALA A 28 0.26 -17.26 -10.37
CA ALA A 28 -0.16 -17.77 -9.06
C ALA A 28 -0.64 -16.62 -8.15
N GLU A 29 0.11 -15.51 -8.12
CA GLU A 29 -0.27 -14.31 -7.38
C GLU A 29 -1.63 -13.75 -7.85
N LEU A 30 -1.81 -13.62 -9.18
CA LEU A 30 -3.07 -13.15 -9.76
C LEU A 30 -4.23 -14.09 -9.43
N HIS A 31 -4.03 -15.41 -9.47
CA HIS A 31 -5.05 -16.36 -9.06
C HIS A 31 -5.40 -16.23 -7.58
N ASN A 32 -4.42 -16.04 -6.70
CA ASN A 32 -4.65 -15.85 -5.27
C ASN A 32 -5.45 -14.58 -4.99
N ARG A 33 -5.13 -13.48 -5.69
CA ARG A 33 -5.90 -12.22 -5.62
C ARG A 33 -7.32 -12.40 -6.17
N ALA A 34 -7.48 -13.10 -7.29
CA ALA A 34 -8.79 -13.40 -7.88
C ALA A 34 -9.65 -14.30 -6.96
N ALA A 35 -9.01 -15.12 -6.13
CA ALA A 35 -9.66 -15.95 -5.12
C ALA A 35 -9.86 -15.23 -3.77
N ASP A 36 -9.57 -13.92 -3.68
CA ASP A 36 -9.69 -13.10 -2.47
C ASP A 36 -8.88 -13.62 -1.26
N GLN A 37 -7.84 -14.43 -1.48
CA GLN A 37 -7.04 -15.02 -0.39
C GLN A 37 -6.28 -13.96 0.41
N ASP A 38 -5.87 -12.88 -0.27
CA ASP A 38 -5.28 -11.69 0.35
C ASP A 38 -6.27 -11.04 1.32
N LEU A 39 -7.50 -10.82 0.86
CA LEU A 39 -8.56 -10.22 1.67
C LEU A 39 -8.96 -11.11 2.85
N VAL A 40 -8.99 -12.43 2.67
CA VAL A 40 -9.19 -13.41 3.76
C VAL A 40 -8.12 -13.27 4.84
N SER A 41 -6.85 -13.22 4.44
CA SER A 41 -5.73 -13.06 5.37
C SER A 41 -5.82 -11.74 6.13
N VAL A 42 -6.05 -10.62 5.43
CA VAL A 42 -6.19 -9.31 6.07
C VAL A 42 -7.37 -9.30 7.04
N TRP A 43 -8.55 -9.77 6.61
CA TRP A 43 -9.75 -9.80 7.44
C TRP A 43 -9.59 -10.63 8.71
N ALA A 44 -8.94 -11.79 8.61
CA ALA A 44 -8.66 -12.66 9.75
C ALA A 44 -7.81 -11.96 10.81
N ASN A 45 -6.84 -11.14 10.40
CA ASN A 45 -5.93 -10.43 11.28
C ASN A 45 -6.49 -9.13 11.85
N LEU A 46 -7.59 -8.58 11.30
CA LEU A 46 -8.22 -7.37 11.84
C LEU A 46 -8.97 -7.69 13.16
N PRO A 47 -8.69 -6.98 14.26
CA PRO A 47 -9.51 -6.97 15.45
C PRO A 47 -10.95 -6.53 15.17
N TYR A 48 -11.88 -6.95 16.02
CA TYR A 48 -13.31 -6.66 15.86
C TYR A 48 -13.63 -5.15 15.69
N PRO A 49 -13.04 -4.21 16.46
CA PRO A 49 -13.30 -2.78 16.25
C PRO A 49 -12.87 -2.28 14.86
N GLU A 50 -11.77 -2.80 14.32
CA GLU A 50 -11.26 -2.43 13.01
C GLU A 50 -12.13 -2.99 11.89
N ARG A 51 -12.61 -4.23 12.03
CA ARG A 51 -13.61 -4.80 11.10
C ARG A 51 -14.86 -3.93 11.02
N ARG A 52 -15.38 -3.46 12.16
CA ARG A 52 -16.54 -2.55 12.19
C ARG A 52 -16.26 -1.24 11.46
N LEU A 53 -15.07 -0.67 11.64
CA LEU A 53 -14.66 0.55 10.97
C LEU A 53 -14.58 0.34 9.45
N VAL A 54 -13.98 -0.76 9.01
CA VAL A 54 -13.87 -1.11 7.59
C VAL A 54 -15.24 -1.30 6.97
N LEU A 55 -16.17 -2.02 7.62
CA LEU A 55 -17.54 -2.20 7.11
C LEU A 55 -18.27 -0.86 6.96
N ARG A 56 -18.16 0.02 7.95
CA ARG A 56 -18.73 1.37 7.85
C ARG A 56 -18.12 2.17 6.71
N SER A 57 -16.80 2.11 6.54
CA SER A 57 -16.08 2.77 5.44
C SER A 57 -16.44 2.19 4.06
N ALA A 58 -16.84 0.92 4.01
CA ALA A 58 -17.37 0.25 2.83
C ALA A 58 -18.88 0.53 2.60
N GLY A 59 -19.55 1.22 3.51
CA GLY A 59 -21.00 1.48 3.44
C GLY A 59 -21.87 0.26 3.74
N LEU A 60 -21.33 -0.74 4.43
CA LEU A 60 -22.01 -2.00 4.75
C LEU A 60 -22.54 -2.00 6.19
N ALA A 61 -23.73 -2.57 6.37
CA ALA A 61 -24.39 -2.75 7.67
C ALA A 61 -24.25 -4.19 8.22
N SER A 62 -23.42 -5.02 7.59
CA SER A 62 -23.22 -6.43 7.91
C SER A 62 -22.52 -6.63 9.27
N ASP A 63 -22.58 -7.85 9.79
CA ASP A 63 -21.92 -8.18 11.06
C ASP A 63 -20.39 -8.29 10.89
N ALA A 64 -19.64 -7.63 11.77
CA ALA A 64 -18.18 -7.68 11.82
C ALA A 64 -17.61 -9.02 12.34
N THR A 65 -18.45 -9.87 12.95
CA THR A 65 -18.03 -11.23 13.34
C THR A 65 -18.00 -12.21 12.15
N GLN A 66 -18.68 -11.87 11.06
CA GLN A 66 -18.82 -12.72 9.89
C GLN A 66 -17.48 -12.95 9.18
N GLN A 67 -17.27 -14.17 8.69
CA GLN A 67 -16.11 -14.48 7.85
C GLN A 67 -16.24 -13.80 6.49
N ILE A 68 -15.12 -13.32 5.93
CA ILE A 68 -15.13 -12.59 4.66
C ILE A 68 -15.72 -13.42 3.49
N SER A 69 -15.56 -14.75 3.55
CA SER A 69 -16.05 -15.70 2.55
C SER A 69 -17.58 -15.71 2.42
N HIS A 70 -18.31 -15.29 3.46
CA HIS A 70 -19.77 -15.23 3.45
C HIS A 70 -20.31 -13.92 2.84
N PHE A 71 -19.46 -12.93 2.60
CA PHE A 71 -19.87 -11.71 1.90
C PHE A 71 -19.96 -12.00 0.41
N THR A 72 -20.92 -11.35 -0.25
CA THR A 72 -21.04 -11.38 -1.71
C THR A 72 -19.80 -10.72 -2.35
N LYS A 73 -19.54 -11.06 -3.62
CA LYS A 73 -18.40 -10.48 -4.35
C LYS A 73 -18.41 -8.93 -4.34
N PRO A 74 -19.53 -8.24 -4.62
CA PRO A 74 -19.57 -6.78 -4.56
C PRO A 74 -19.25 -6.22 -3.17
N GLU A 75 -19.68 -6.88 -2.10
CA GLU A 75 -19.36 -6.47 -0.73
C GLU A 75 -17.86 -6.64 -0.44
N ARG A 76 -17.25 -7.75 -0.87
CA ARG A 76 -15.80 -7.97 -0.74
C ARG A 76 -15.00 -6.92 -1.52
N ASP A 77 -15.45 -6.57 -2.72
CA ASP A 77 -14.86 -5.49 -3.52
C ASP A 77 -14.96 -4.12 -2.81
N ALA A 78 -16.10 -3.84 -2.18
CA ALA A 78 -16.31 -2.62 -1.39
C ALA A 78 -15.40 -2.58 -0.15
N ILE A 79 -15.24 -3.70 0.55
CA ILE A 79 -14.32 -3.85 1.69
C ILE A 79 -12.88 -3.63 1.24
N ARG A 80 -12.47 -4.25 0.14
CA ARG A 80 -11.14 -4.07 -0.46
C ARG A 80 -10.88 -2.60 -0.77
N ALA A 81 -11.81 -1.93 -1.44
CA ALA A 81 -11.71 -0.51 -1.76
C ALA A 81 -11.65 0.36 -0.50
N ALA A 82 -12.39 0.03 0.56
CA ALA A 82 -12.32 0.75 1.83
C ALA A 82 -10.94 0.62 2.49
N ILE A 83 -10.37 -0.58 2.53
CA ILE A 83 -9.03 -0.84 3.07
C ILE A 83 -7.96 -0.05 2.28
N HIS A 84 -8.04 -0.04 0.95
CA HIS A 84 -7.13 0.74 0.11
C HIS A 84 -7.20 2.24 0.44
N ARG A 85 -8.41 2.82 0.43
CA ARG A 85 -8.58 4.25 0.77
C ARG A 85 -8.01 4.59 2.14
N MET A 86 -8.28 3.77 3.16
CA MET A 86 -7.78 3.99 4.52
C MET A 86 -6.25 3.91 4.57
N SER A 87 -5.64 2.99 3.83
CA SER A 87 -4.18 2.84 3.74
C SER A 87 -3.52 4.03 3.03
N ASP A 88 -4.14 4.52 1.97
CA ASP A 88 -3.68 5.71 1.24
C ASP A 88 -3.75 6.96 2.14
N TYR A 89 -4.85 7.14 2.87
CA TYR A 89 -4.98 8.24 3.83
C TYR A 89 -3.93 8.17 4.94
N ALA A 90 -3.67 6.99 5.50
CA ALA A 90 -2.65 6.81 6.54
C ALA A 90 -1.24 7.14 6.01
N SER A 91 -0.94 6.72 4.79
CA SER A 91 0.35 7.00 4.13
C SER A 91 0.51 8.50 3.86
N ALA A 92 -0.52 9.14 3.28
CA ALA A 92 -0.52 10.58 3.02
C ALA A 92 -0.37 11.38 4.32
N LEU A 93 -1.07 11.01 5.40
CA LEU A 93 -0.95 11.66 6.70
C LEU A 93 0.46 11.51 7.27
N LYS A 94 1.05 10.31 7.19
CA LYS A 94 2.42 10.05 7.63
C LYS A 94 3.42 10.93 6.88
N ASP A 95 3.26 11.07 5.58
CA ASP A 95 4.14 11.89 4.74
C ASP A 95 3.96 13.38 5.07
N GLN A 96 2.72 13.86 5.26
CA GLN A 96 2.45 15.22 5.71
C GLN A 96 3.09 15.52 7.07
N LEU A 97 2.98 14.60 8.04
CA LEU A 97 3.58 14.77 9.36
C LEU A 97 5.12 14.77 9.30
N ARG A 98 5.71 13.93 8.45
CA ARG A 98 7.17 13.94 8.19
C ARG A 98 7.63 15.25 7.57
N ASN A 99 6.94 15.73 6.55
CA ASN A 99 7.27 17.00 5.89
C ASN A 99 7.08 18.19 6.84
N ARG A 100 6.06 18.15 7.71
CA ARG A 100 5.87 19.16 8.76
C ARG A 100 6.97 19.12 9.83
N ALA A 101 7.53 17.94 10.11
CA ALA A 101 8.69 17.81 10.99
C ALA A 101 9.98 18.37 10.35
N GLN A 102 10.07 18.41 9.03
CA GLN A 102 11.21 18.95 8.26
C GLN A 102 11.03 20.42 7.85
N HIS A 103 10.05 21.13 8.40
CA HIS A 103 9.81 22.53 8.02
C HIS A 103 11.04 23.41 8.34
N PRO A 104 11.54 24.25 7.41
CA PRO A 104 12.75 25.06 7.58
C PRO A 104 12.78 25.90 8.87
N SER A 105 11.60 26.38 9.29
CA SER A 105 11.43 27.11 10.56
C SER A 105 11.88 26.32 11.79
N ARG A 106 11.85 24.98 11.78
CA ARG A 106 12.35 24.15 12.89
C ARG A 106 13.87 24.12 12.93
N GLU A 107 14.54 24.11 11.77
CA GLU A 107 16.00 24.21 11.70
C GLU A 107 16.45 25.59 12.14
N LEU A 108 15.81 26.65 11.64
CA LEU A 108 16.05 28.03 12.08
C LEU A 108 15.81 28.19 13.59
N ALA A 109 14.75 27.59 14.14
CA ALA A 109 14.48 27.61 15.59
C ALA A 109 15.46 26.75 16.39
N SER A 110 16.05 25.71 15.79
CA SER A 110 17.14 24.95 16.39
C SER A 110 18.41 25.80 16.47
N HIS A 111 18.78 26.47 15.39
CA HIS A 111 19.93 27.39 15.36
C HIS A 111 19.76 28.57 16.32
N ALA A 112 18.56 29.12 16.44
CA ALA A 112 18.26 30.16 17.42
C ALA A 112 18.47 29.66 18.86
N ARG A 113 18.00 28.46 19.20
CA ARG A 113 18.18 27.86 20.53
C ARG A 113 19.64 27.54 20.83
N GLN A 114 20.39 27.06 19.84
CA GLN A 114 21.81 26.79 19.99
C GLN A 114 22.61 28.08 20.19
N ALA A 115 22.33 29.14 19.42
CA ALA A 115 22.95 30.45 19.60
C ALA A 115 22.66 31.06 20.98
N LEU A 116 21.46 30.83 21.53
CA LEU A 116 21.14 31.21 22.92
C LEU A 116 21.95 30.42 23.94
N ALA A 117 22.12 29.10 23.75
CA ALA A 117 22.92 28.26 24.63
C ALA A 117 24.42 28.64 24.62
N GLU A 118 24.91 29.12 23.49
CA GLU A 118 26.28 29.64 23.31
C GLU A 118 26.45 31.10 23.79
N GLY A 119 25.39 31.73 24.30
CA GLY A 119 25.39 33.12 24.76
C GLY A 119 25.46 34.16 23.64
N ASN A 120 25.35 33.74 22.37
CA ASN A 120 25.38 34.61 21.21
C ASN A 120 23.97 35.15 20.88
N THR A 121 23.55 36.13 21.66
CA THR A 121 22.23 36.77 21.54
C THR A 121 22.00 37.42 20.18
N LYS A 122 23.05 37.94 19.53
CA LYS A 122 22.96 38.56 18.21
C LYS A 122 22.61 37.54 17.12
N ALA A 123 23.24 36.37 17.15
CA ALA A 123 22.91 35.28 16.23
C ALA A 123 21.50 34.71 16.51
N ALA A 124 21.11 34.58 17.79
CA ALA A 124 19.77 34.15 18.15
C ALA A 124 18.66 35.07 17.61
N LEU A 125 18.83 36.39 17.76
CA LEU A 125 17.90 37.39 17.22
C LEU A 125 17.87 37.40 15.69
N HIS A 126 19.00 37.12 15.03
CA HIS A 126 19.04 36.99 13.58
C HIS A 126 18.18 35.83 13.09
N TRP A 127 18.32 34.64 13.70
CA TRP A 127 17.51 33.47 13.36
C TRP A 127 16.02 33.67 13.66
N LEU A 128 15.68 34.35 14.77
CA LEU A 128 14.31 34.75 15.09
C LEU A 128 13.72 35.72 14.05
N SER A 129 14.49 36.73 13.61
CA SER A 129 14.05 37.66 12.57
C SER A 129 13.78 36.97 11.23
N LEU A 130 14.55 35.94 10.87
CA LEU A 130 14.31 35.15 9.66
C LEU A 130 13.01 34.35 9.75
N ILE A 131 12.70 33.80 10.93
CA ILE A 131 11.43 33.10 11.19
C ILE A 131 10.25 34.07 11.10
N GLU A 132 10.34 35.26 11.71
CA GLU A 132 9.28 36.27 11.70
C GLU A 132 8.99 36.84 10.31
N LYS A 133 10.03 36.94 9.45
CA LYS A 133 9.89 37.41 8.07
C LYS A 133 9.36 36.34 7.11
N GLY A 134 9.16 35.10 7.58
CA GLY A 134 8.67 34.00 6.75
C GLY A 134 9.64 33.58 5.64
N VAL A 135 10.94 33.85 5.81
CA VAL A 135 11.96 33.41 4.84
C VAL A 135 12.23 31.94 5.11
N ALA A 136 11.49 31.08 4.40
CA ALA A 136 11.71 29.64 4.31
C ALA A 136 12.48 29.31 3.02
#